data_AF-A0A0C9X839-F1
#
_entry.id   AF-A0A0C9X839-F1
#
_cell.length_a   1.000
_cell.length_b   1.000
_cell.length_c   1.000
_cell.angle_alpha   90.00
_cell.angle_beta   90.00
_cell.angle_gamma   90.00
#
_symmetry.space_group_name_H-M   'P 1'
#
loop_
_entity.id
_entity.type
_entity.pdbx_description
1 polymer ?
#
loop_
_entity_poly.entity_id
_entity_poly.type
_entity_poly.pdbx_seq_one_letter_code
_entity_poly.pdbx_strand_id
1 'polypeptide(L)'
;GSAMNVFGTTNINNASGTIDPTWECFIDGTSIGSTSPFQYAENNWLLCTWNNNGPAGSHVLTVNAKSTGHNFWFDWLQYEPPQNASVQNGVVYLDHMDPAIKFDSSWRSLGGSANMTTKEGSTVTLDLIGAHPCLQVPSKIQY
;
A
#
# COMPACT_ATOMS: atom_id res chain seq x y z
N GLY A 1 -14.47 -1.55 -0.33
CA GLY A 1 -14.57 -1.47 -1.79
C GLY A 1 -14.99 -2.82 -2.22
N SER A 2 -14.53 -3.28 -3.36
CA SER A 2 -14.64 -4.69 -3.71
C SER A 2 -13.31 -5.27 -4.18
N ALA A 3 -12.43 -4.43 -4.72
CA ALA A 3 -11.08 -4.82 -5.13
C ALA A 3 -10.00 -3.82 -4.71
N MET A 4 -8.76 -4.28 -4.70
CA MET A 4 -7.60 -3.47 -4.36
C MET A 4 -6.31 -4.06 -4.94
N ASN A 5 -5.37 -3.19 -5.33
CA ASN A 5 -3.98 -3.54 -5.61
C ASN A 5 -3.06 -2.80 -4.64
N VAL A 6 -1.98 -3.43 -4.20
CA VAL A 6 -0.95 -2.78 -3.37
C VAL A 6 0.36 -2.85 -4.10
N PHE A 7 1.06 -1.72 -4.17
CA PHE A 7 2.34 -1.58 -4.83
C PHE A 7 3.41 -1.13 -3.86
N GLY A 8 4.64 -1.58 -4.10
CA GLY A 8 5.77 -1.26 -3.24
C GLY A 8 7.11 -1.47 -3.92
N THR A 9 8.16 -1.00 -3.24
CA THR A 9 9.54 -1.23 -3.63
C THR A 9 10.12 -2.35 -2.79
N THR A 10 10.71 -3.35 -3.42
CA THR A 10 11.42 -4.44 -2.72
C THR A 10 12.80 -4.62 -3.29
N ASN A 11 13.76 -4.96 -2.44
CA ASN A 11 15.11 -5.35 -2.86
C ASN A 11 15.38 -6.78 -2.42
N ILE A 12 14.95 -7.73 -3.24
CA ILE A 12 14.96 -9.16 -2.91
C ILE A 12 16.38 -9.70 -2.84
N ASN A 13 16.70 -10.37 -1.73
CA ASN A 13 17.89 -11.19 -1.55
C ASN A 13 17.49 -12.63 -1.27
N ASN A 14 18.14 -13.57 -1.96
CA ASN A 14 17.97 -15.00 -1.78
C ASN A 14 19.30 -15.77 -1.68
N ALA A 15 20.39 -15.08 -1.30
CA ALA A 15 21.73 -15.69 -1.24
C ALA A 15 21.85 -16.80 -0.17
N SER A 16 21.02 -16.75 0.88
CA SER A 16 20.98 -17.75 1.95
C SER A 16 19.97 -18.88 1.70
N GLY A 17 19.26 -18.86 0.56
CA GLY A 17 18.11 -19.74 0.30
C GLY A 17 16.83 -19.32 1.04
N THR A 18 16.86 -18.21 1.76
CA THR A 18 15.69 -17.54 2.34
C THR A 18 15.48 -16.22 1.61
N ILE A 19 14.26 -15.99 1.12
CA ILE A 19 13.87 -14.74 0.47
C ILE A 19 13.69 -13.64 1.53
N ASP A 20 14.29 -12.47 1.30
CA ASP A 20 14.16 -11.26 2.13
C ASP A 20 14.05 -10.01 1.22
N PRO A 21 13.07 -9.11 1.40
CA PRO A 21 11.93 -9.20 2.33
C PRO A 21 10.85 -10.21 1.91
N THR A 22 10.05 -10.62 2.89
CA THR A 22 8.78 -11.33 2.68
C THR A 22 7.61 -10.43 3.07
N TRP A 23 6.47 -10.61 2.44
CA TRP A 23 5.26 -9.89 2.80
C TRP A 23 4.02 -10.78 2.65
N GLU A 24 2.96 -10.42 3.37
CA GLU A 24 1.64 -11.01 3.24
C GLU A 24 0.59 -9.91 3.47
N CYS A 25 -0.47 -9.92 2.68
CA CYS A 25 -1.56 -8.97 2.82
C CYS A 25 -2.82 -9.61 3.39
N PHE A 26 -3.57 -8.81 4.14
CA PHE A 26 -4.83 -9.21 4.75
C PHE A 26 -5.89 -8.15 4.50
N ILE A 27 -7.12 -8.60 4.26
CA ILE A 27 -8.32 -7.76 4.26
C ILE A 27 -9.21 -8.25 5.40
N ASP A 28 -9.52 -7.35 6.34
CA ASP A 28 -10.34 -7.66 7.53
C ASP A 28 -9.81 -8.88 8.31
N GLY A 29 -8.48 -8.99 8.39
CA GLY A 29 -7.78 -10.10 9.04
C GLY A 29 -7.74 -11.40 8.23
N THR A 30 -8.37 -11.47 7.06
CA THR A 30 -8.31 -12.64 6.17
C THR A 30 -7.17 -12.48 5.18
N SER A 31 -6.27 -13.47 5.12
CA SER A 31 -5.13 -13.44 4.16
C SER A 31 -5.64 -13.45 2.72
N ILE A 32 -5.11 -12.53 1.92
CA ILE A 32 -5.25 -12.50 0.46
C ILE A 32 -3.96 -12.95 -0.24
N GLY A 33 -2.97 -13.38 0.53
CA GLY A 33 -1.65 -13.79 0.05
C GLY A 33 -0.77 -12.61 -0.40
N SER A 34 0.29 -12.97 -1.11
CA SER A 34 1.25 -12.07 -1.74
C SER A 34 1.47 -12.49 -3.19
N THR A 35 1.89 -11.55 -4.03
CA THR A 35 2.44 -11.91 -5.34
C THR A 35 3.82 -12.56 -5.19
N SER A 36 4.26 -13.25 -6.24
CA SER A 36 5.61 -13.77 -6.30
C SER A 36 6.63 -12.62 -6.32
N PRO A 37 7.70 -12.68 -5.51
CA PRO A 37 8.77 -11.69 -5.56
C PRO A 37 9.51 -11.74 -6.88
N PHE A 38 9.94 -10.56 -7.37
CA PHE A 38 10.86 -10.47 -8.50
C PHE A 38 12.31 -10.53 -8.00
N GLN A 39 13.17 -11.24 -8.73
CA GLN A 39 14.53 -11.54 -8.27
C GLN A 39 15.49 -10.33 -8.20
N TYR A 40 15.07 -9.16 -8.68
CA TYR A 40 15.86 -7.93 -8.67
C TYR A 40 15.13 -6.83 -7.89
N ALA A 41 15.87 -5.77 -7.53
CA ALA A 41 15.26 -4.60 -6.92
C ALA A 41 14.27 -3.95 -7.89
N GLU A 42 13.01 -3.87 -7.48
CA GLU A 42 11.92 -3.30 -8.28
C GLU A 42 11.16 -2.25 -7.47
N ASN A 43 10.82 -1.17 -8.16
CA ASN A 43 10.02 -0.05 -7.67
C ASN A 43 8.64 -0.13 -8.34
N ASN A 44 7.56 0.18 -7.61
CA ASN A 44 6.19 -0.04 -8.08
C ASN A 44 5.89 -1.51 -8.44
N TRP A 45 6.45 -2.46 -7.68
CA TRP A 45 6.12 -3.88 -7.82
C TRP A 45 4.73 -4.13 -7.22
N LEU A 46 3.88 -4.88 -7.91
CA LEU A 46 2.59 -5.32 -7.38
C LEU A 46 2.84 -6.30 -6.23
N LEU A 47 2.59 -5.89 -4.99
CA LEU A 47 2.79 -6.69 -3.78
C LEU A 47 1.61 -7.64 -3.55
N CYS A 48 0.38 -7.16 -3.70
CA CYS A 48 -0.84 -7.90 -3.37
C CYS A 48 -2.02 -7.44 -4.24
N THR A 49 -2.93 -8.37 -4.51
CA THR A 49 -4.15 -8.11 -5.30
C THR A 49 -5.34 -8.76 -4.61
N TRP A 50 -6.43 -8.02 -4.48
CA TRP A 50 -7.71 -8.48 -3.98
C TRP A 50 -8.77 -8.33 -5.07
N ASN A 51 -9.22 -9.46 -5.62
CA ASN A 51 -9.82 -9.52 -6.96
C ASN A 51 -11.35 -9.46 -6.95
N ASN A 52 -11.96 -8.36 -6.49
CA ASN A 52 -13.41 -8.12 -6.60
C ASN A 52 -14.33 -9.13 -5.91
N ASN A 53 -13.80 -9.96 -5.01
CA ASN A 53 -14.54 -11.00 -4.30
C ASN A 53 -15.00 -10.56 -2.89
N GLY A 54 -14.77 -9.29 -2.55
CA GLY A 54 -15.16 -8.72 -1.26
C GLY A 54 -16.60 -8.23 -1.21
N PRO A 55 -17.27 -8.30 -0.04
CA PRO A 55 -18.49 -7.55 0.17
C PRO A 55 -18.20 -6.05 0.05
N ALA A 56 -19.13 -5.30 -0.54
CA ALA A 56 -19.05 -3.85 -0.58
C ALA A 56 -19.00 -3.27 0.84
N GLY A 57 -17.95 -2.50 1.17
CA GLY A 57 -17.88 -1.83 2.47
C GLY A 57 -16.59 -1.10 2.77
N SER A 58 -16.44 -0.72 4.04
CA SER A 58 -15.15 -0.31 4.61
C SER A 58 -14.37 -1.57 4.98
N HIS A 59 -13.06 -1.58 4.70
CA HIS A 59 -12.18 -2.70 5.02
C HIS A 59 -10.88 -2.21 5.61
N VAL A 60 -10.25 -3.08 6.40
CA VAL A 60 -8.90 -2.87 6.92
C VAL A 60 -7.91 -3.66 6.07
N LEU A 61 -7.06 -2.95 5.31
CA LEU A 61 -5.87 -3.52 4.69
C LEU A 61 -4.76 -3.61 5.74
N THR A 62 -4.19 -4.80 5.90
CA THR A 62 -2.91 -5.00 6.61
C THR A 62 -1.87 -5.52 5.65
N VAL A 63 -0.71 -4.86 5.56
CA VAL A 63 0.47 -5.35 4.85
C VAL A 63 1.51 -5.74 5.88
N ASN A 64 1.75 -7.04 6.04
CA ASN A 64 2.70 -7.56 7.00
C ASN A 64 4.02 -7.88 6.30
N ALA A 65 4.99 -6.98 6.39
CA ALA A 65 6.32 -7.17 5.82
C ALA A 65 7.32 -7.60 6.90
N LYS A 66 8.20 -8.54 6.56
CA LYS A 66 9.33 -8.97 7.38
C LYS A 66 10.60 -8.84 6.59
N SER A 67 11.61 -8.23 7.20
CA SER A 67 12.95 -8.15 6.64
C SER A 67 14.05 -8.38 7.67
N THR A 68 15.20 -8.87 7.22
CA THR A 68 16.43 -9.01 8.01
C THR A 68 17.53 -8.02 7.62
N GLY A 69 17.15 -6.92 6.96
CA GLY A 69 18.06 -5.82 6.60
C GLY A 69 17.91 -5.31 5.16
N HIS A 70 16.90 -5.80 4.43
CA HIS A 70 16.61 -5.42 3.05
C HIS A 70 15.40 -4.49 2.98
N ASN A 71 15.50 -3.47 2.14
CA ASN A 71 14.44 -2.47 2.07
C ASN A 71 13.14 -3.08 1.53
N PHE A 72 12.07 -2.86 2.29
CA PHE A 72 10.68 -3.01 1.86
C PHE A 72 10.01 -1.66 2.01
N TRP A 73 9.48 -1.10 0.93
CA TRP A 73 8.72 0.16 0.96
C TRP A 73 7.32 -0.07 0.41
N PHE A 74 6.32 0.50 1.09
CA PHE A 74 5.02 0.72 0.48
C PHE A 74 5.16 1.87 -0.53
N ASP A 75 4.60 1.74 -1.73
CA ASP A 75 4.66 2.80 -2.73
C ASP A 75 3.29 3.42 -2.93
N TRP A 76 2.25 2.63 -3.16
CA TRP A 76 0.88 3.12 -3.32
C TRP A 76 -0.14 1.99 -3.29
N LEU A 77 -1.43 2.33 -3.26
CA LEU A 77 -2.49 1.34 -3.45
C LEU A 77 -3.47 1.76 -4.55
N GLN A 78 -4.22 0.82 -5.07
CA GLN A 78 -5.36 1.07 -5.92
C GLN A 78 -6.55 0.49 -5.19
N TYR A 79 -7.65 1.20 -5.13
CA TYR A 79 -8.86 0.73 -4.47
C TYR A 79 -10.01 0.93 -5.43
N GLU A 80 -10.76 -0.14 -5.69
CA GLU A 80 -11.88 -0.13 -6.62
C GLU A 80 -13.21 -0.30 -5.86
N PRO A 81 -14.20 0.57 -6.11
CA PRO A 81 -15.55 0.42 -5.58
C PRO A 81 -16.28 -0.73 -6.28
N PRO A 82 -17.37 -1.23 -5.67
CA PRO A 82 -18.26 -2.21 -6.29
C PRO A 82 -18.74 -1.78 -7.69
N GLN A 83 -18.88 -2.72 -8.62
CA GLN A 83 -19.26 -2.45 -10.01
C GLN A 83 -20.62 -1.73 -10.14
N ASN A 84 -21.51 -1.88 -9.17
CA ASN A 84 -22.81 -1.22 -9.11
C ASN A 84 -22.81 0.10 -8.31
N ALA A 85 -21.65 0.57 -7.84
CA ALA A 85 -21.54 1.85 -7.16
C ALA A 85 -21.72 2.99 -8.16
N SER A 86 -22.67 3.89 -7.87
CA SER A 86 -22.78 5.16 -8.61
C SER A 86 -21.71 6.11 -8.08
N VAL A 87 -20.62 6.25 -8.82
CA VAL A 87 -19.55 7.21 -8.50
C VAL A 87 -19.79 8.48 -9.32
N GLN A 88 -20.22 9.56 -8.66
CA GLN A 88 -20.23 10.90 -9.24
C GLN A 88 -19.04 11.69 -8.68
N ASN A 89 -18.30 12.41 -9.53
CA ASN A 89 -17.12 13.21 -9.16
C ASN A 89 -16.00 12.39 -8.47
N GLY A 90 -15.67 11.22 -9.02
CA GLY A 90 -14.62 10.36 -8.47
C GLY A 90 -13.25 11.03 -8.52
N VAL A 91 -12.57 11.11 -7.37
CA VAL A 91 -11.15 11.45 -7.30
C VAL A 91 -10.35 10.27 -7.86
N VAL A 92 -9.56 10.54 -8.90
CA VAL A 92 -8.80 9.52 -9.63
C VAL A 92 -7.39 9.34 -9.03
N TYR A 93 -6.90 10.36 -8.33
CA TYR A 93 -5.53 10.41 -7.84
C TYR A 93 -5.40 11.38 -6.66
N LEU A 94 -4.73 10.94 -5.61
CA LEU A 94 -4.34 11.76 -4.45
C LEU A 94 -2.83 11.68 -4.32
N ASP A 95 -2.13 12.78 -4.48
CA ASP A 95 -0.68 12.83 -4.26
C ASP A 95 -0.34 12.87 -2.77
N HIS A 96 0.91 12.59 -2.39
CA HIS A 96 1.42 12.70 -1.02
C HIS A 96 1.25 14.09 -0.39
N MET A 97 1.05 15.14 -1.18
CA MET A 97 0.75 16.51 -0.72
C MET A 97 -0.75 16.80 -0.58
N ASP A 98 -1.62 15.85 -0.89
CA ASP A 98 -3.06 16.08 -0.82
C ASP A 98 -3.48 16.34 0.64
N PRO A 99 -4.23 17.42 0.92
CA PRO A 99 -4.61 17.79 2.28
C PRO A 99 -5.54 16.77 2.97
N ALA A 100 -6.15 15.85 2.22
CA ALA A 100 -6.89 14.72 2.79
C ALA A 100 -5.97 13.70 3.46
N ILE A 101 -4.68 13.67 3.11
CA ILE A 101 -3.66 12.80 3.70
C ILE A 101 -3.00 13.53 4.87
N LYS A 102 -3.16 12.96 6.06
CA LYS A 102 -2.59 13.45 7.30
C LYS A 102 -1.53 12.49 7.79
N PHE A 103 -0.29 12.93 7.71
CA PHE A 103 0.85 12.24 8.31
C PHE A 103 1.03 12.71 9.75
N ASP A 104 1.36 11.80 10.66
CA ASP A 104 1.81 12.23 11.98
C ASP A 104 3.21 12.89 11.95
N SER A 105 3.65 13.38 13.10
CA SER A 105 4.92 14.11 13.24
C SER A 105 6.20 13.31 12.93
N SER A 106 6.11 11.98 12.77
CA SER A 106 7.29 11.13 12.48
C SER A 106 7.65 11.09 11.00
N TRP A 107 6.74 11.52 10.13
CA TRP A 107 6.95 11.53 8.70
C TRP A 107 7.73 12.76 8.27
N ARG A 108 8.56 12.59 7.25
CA ARG A 108 9.34 13.66 6.62
C ARG A 108 9.25 13.57 5.12
N SER A 109 9.39 14.70 4.44
CA SER A 109 9.50 14.73 2.99
C SER A 109 10.74 13.96 2.53
N LEU A 110 10.56 13.10 1.54
CA LEU A 110 11.61 12.43 0.80
C LEU A 110 11.81 13.17 -0.53
N GLY A 111 12.66 14.19 -0.51
CA GLY A 111 13.03 14.95 -1.71
C GLY A 111 11.84 15.61 -2.43
N GLY A 112 10.75 15.92 -1.72
CA GLY A 112 9.55 16.54 -2.28
C GLY A 112 8.71 15.64 -3.20
N SER A 113 9.04 14.34 -3.31
CA SER A 113 8.35 13.39 -4.21
C SER A 113 7.53 12.33 -3.47
N ALA A 114 7.74 12.19 -2.17
CA ALA A 114 7.00 11.29 -1.28
C ALA A 114 7.18 11.75 0.17
N ASN A 115 6.43 11.13 1.08
CA ASN A 115 6.74 11.17 2.51
C ASN A 115 7.33 9.83 2.95
N MET A 116 8.25 9.87 3.92
CA MET A 116 8.86 8.68 4.49
C MET A 116 8.93 8.73 6.02
N THR A 117 8.97 7.56 6.63
CA THR A 117 9.28 7.38 8.05
C THR A 117 10.13 6.13 8.24
N THR A 118 10.93 6.13 9.30
CA THR A 118 11.70 4.97 9.80
C THR A 118 11.25 4.60 11.22
N LYS A 119 10.22 5.26 11.74
CA LYS A 119 9.74 5.07 13.11
C LYS A 119 8.62 4.04 13.12
N GLU A 120 8.78 2.99 13.92
CA GLU A 120 7.70 2.02 14.13
C GLU A 120 6.48 2.68 14.80
N GLY A 121 5.28 2.24 14.41
CA GLY A 121 4.02 2.79 14.93
C GLY A 121 3.64 4.16 14.37
N SER A 122 4.34 4.63 13.33
CA SER A 122 3.94 5.83 12.57
C SER A 122 2.60 5.63 11.86
N THR A 123 1.83 6.69 11.74
CA THR A 123 0.47 6.68 11.23
C THR A 123 0.29 7.66 10.07
N VAL A 124 -0.49 7.23 9.08
CA VAL A 124 -1.05 8.07 8.02
C VAL A 124 -2.56 7.88 8.08
N THR A 125 -3.29 8.98 8.12
CA THR A 125 -4.75 8.97 8.06
C THR A 125 -5.18 9.61 6.76
N LEU A 126 -6.14 9.01 6.08
CA LEU A 126 -6.76 9.56 4.90
C LEU A 126 -8.27 9.65 5.14
N ASP A 127 -8.79 10.86 5.03
CA ASP A 127 -10.23 11.10 5.09
C ASP A 127 -10.81 10.99 3.67
N LEU A 128 -11.44 9.85 3.36
CA LEU A 128 -12.15 9.63 2.10
C LEU A 128 -13.57 10.23 2.19
N ILE A 129 -13.83 11.32 1.46
CA ILE A 129 -15.17 11.94 1.38
C ILE A 129 -15.86 11.48 0.09
N GLY A 130 -16.40 10.25 0.07
CA GLY A 130 -17.14 9.67 -1.07
C GLY A 130 -16.70 8.26 -1.48
N ALA A 131 -17.38 7.68 -2.48
CA ALA A 131 -17.02 6.39 -3.07
C ALA A 131 -15.97 6.62 -4.18
N HIS A 132 -14.70 6.38 -3.89
CA HIS A 132 -13.59 6.80 -4.76
C HIS A 132 -12.90 5.62 -5.46
N PRO A 133 -12.54 5.75 -6.76
CA PRO A 133 -12.08 4.63 -7.57
C PRO A 133 -10.58 4.39 -7.69
N CYS A 134 -9.69 5.21 -7.12
CA CYS A 134 -8.24 4.93 -7.09
C CYS A 134 -7.55 5.74 -5.98
N LEU A 135 -6.65 5.12 -5.19
CA LEU A 135 -5.97 5.74 -4.05
C LEU A 135 -4.44 5.61 -4.13
N GLN A 136 -3.76 6.38 -4.96
CA GLN A 136 -2.30 6.26 -5.06
C GLN A 136 -1.57 7.03 -3.94
N VAL A 137 -1.40 6.51 -2.72
CA VAL A 137 -0.64 7.20 -1.64
C VAL A 137 0.86 6.92 -1.74
N PRO A 138 1.73 7.87 -2.18
CA PRO A 138 3.17 7.72 -2.23
C PRO A 138 3.77 7.80 -0.82
N SER A 139 4.05 6.66 -0.17
CA SER A 139 4.57 6.66 1.21
C SER A 139 5.62 5.59 1.49
N LYS A 140 6.90 5.97 1.52
CA LYS A 140 7.99 5.01 1.76
C LYS A 140 8.18 4.74 3.25
N ILE A 141 7.80 3.54 3.69
CA ILE A 141 8.07 3.04 5.05
C ILE A 141 9.35 2.21 4.97
N GLN A 142 10.43 2.62 5.63
CA GLN A 142 11.66 1.82 5.69
C GLN A 142 11.72 1.09 7.04
N TYR A 143 11.68 -0.25 6.99
CA TYR A 143 11.89 -1.16 8.13
C TYR A 143 13.38 -1.44 8.34
#